data_AF-A0A7H1NTQ9-F1
#
_entry.id   AF-A0A7H1NTQ9-F1
#
_cell.length_a   1.000
_cell.length_b   1.000
_cell.length_c   1.000
_cell.angle_alpha   90.00
_cell.angle_beta   90.00
_cell.angle_gamma   90.00
#
_symmetry.space_group_name_H-M   'P 1'
#
loop_
_entity.id
_entity.type
_entity.pdbx_description
1 polymer ?
#
loop_
_entity_poly.entity_id
_entity_poly.type
_entity_poly.pdbx_seq_one_letter_code
_entity_poly.pdbx_strand_id
1 'polypeptide(L)'
;MKIANDYGLDVGQLKHAIITPALATLGLASEAAINLVTGTALAESHARYVKQINDPALGLWQMEPATHKDIWQNYLHYKPDLVAKLTFIMNGQERGEPTYAQPGLWGCPVSYPLFTRQGPTS
;
A
#
# COMPACT_ATOMS: atom_id res chain seq x y z
N MET A 1 -27.87 -4.76 -20.98
CA MET A 1 -27.25 -4.93 -19.65
C MET A 1 -26.13 -3.90 -19.54
N LYS A 2 -26.33 -2.80 -18.80
CA LYS A 2 -25.27 -1.82 -18.57
C LYS A 2 -24.33 -2.42 -17.52
N ILE A 3 -23.14 -2.85 -17.95
CA ILE A 3 -22.01 -3.05 -17.05
C ILE A 3 -21.72 -1.69 -16.44
N ALA A 4 -21.93 -1.55 -15.13
CA ALA A 4 -21.44 -0.37 -14.42
C ALA A 4 -19.93 -0.33 -14.59
N ASN A 5 -19.38 0.81 -15.00
CA ASN A 5 -17.93 1.03 -14.88
C ASN A 5 -17.56 0.88 -13.40
N ASP A 6 -16.73 -0.11 -13.09
CA ASP A 6 -16.21 -0.37 -11.74
C ASP A 6 -15.17 0.70 -11.38
N TYR A 7 -15.62 1.81 -10.79
CA TYR A 7 -14.77 2.94 -10.40
C TYR A 7 -13.98 2.71 -9.09
N GLY A 8 -13.44 1.51 -8.88
CA GLY A 8 -12.63 1.13 -7.71
C GLY A 8 -11.14 0.91 -8.04
N LEU A 9 -10.33 0.59 -7.04
CA LEU A 9 -8.97 0.09 -7.28
C LEU A 9 -9.04 -1.29 -7.94
N ASP A 10 -8.17 -1.55 -8.91
CA ASP A 10 -8.00 -2.89 -9.46
C ASP A 10 -7.55 -3.84 -8.34
N VAL A 11 -8.32 -4.92 -8.14
CA VAL A 11 -8.11 -5.86 -7.03
C VAL A 11 -6.77 -6.60 -7.17
N GLY A 12 -6.37 -6.92 -8.40
CA GLY A 12 -5.08 -7.55 -8.67
C GLY A 12 -3.93 -6.62 -8.30
N GLN A 13 -4.01 -5.34 -8.67
CA GLN A 13 -3.01 -4.35 -8.29
C GLN A 13 -3.01 -4.09 -6.78
N LEU A 14 -4.16 -3.96 -6.14
CA LEU A 14 -4.25 -3.82 -4.68
C LEU A 14 -3.59 -5.02 -3.98
N LYS A 15 -3.90 -6.25 -4.42
CA LYS A 15 -3.32 -7.47 -3.86
C LYS A 15 -1.81 -7.53 -4.06
N HIS A 16 -1.33 -7.39 -5.29
CA HIS A 16 0.06 -7.68 -5.65
C HIS A 16 1.01 -6.50 -5.47
N ALA A 17 0.56 -5.28 -5.73
CA ALA A 17 1.42 -4.09 -5.68
C ALA A 17 1.38 -3.37 -4.33
N ILE A 18 0.38 -3.63 -3.48
CA ILE A 18 0.23 -2.95 -2.19
C ILE A 18 0.25 -3.95 -1.03
N ILE A 19 -0.70 -4.90 -0.99
CA ILE A 19 -0.87 -5.80 0.16
C ILE A 19 0.30 -6.78 0.29
N THR A 20 0.68 -7.46 -0.79
CA THR A 20 1.80 -8.41 -0.79
C THR A 20 3.11 -7.78 -0.32
N PRO A 21 3.60 -6.66 -0.90
CA PRO A 21 4.86 -6.07 -0.45
C PRO A 21 4.77 -5.54 1.00
N ALA A 22 3.64 -4.96 1.40
CA ALA A 22 3.47 -4.51 2.79
C ALA A 22 3.58 -5.68 3.78
N LEU A 23 2.86 -6.78 3.54
CA LEU A 23 2.95 -7.97 4.41
C LEU A 23 4.33 -8.62 4.37
N ALA A 24 5.02 -8.59 3.23
CA ALA A 24 6.38 -9.09 3.11
C ALA A 24 7.36 -8.27 3.96
N THR A 25 7.29 -6.94 3.89
CA THR A 25 8.10 -6.03 4.73
C THR A 25 7.85 -6.26 6.22
N LEU A 26 6.60 -6.53 6.61
CA LEU A 26 6.25 -6.84 8.00
C LEU A 26 6.75 -8.23 8.44
N GLY A 27 7.08 -9.13 7.51
CA GLY A 27 7.40 -10.53 7.78
C GLY A 27 6.15 -11.37 8.09
N LEU A 28 5.00 -10.96 7.57
CA LEU A 28 3.68 -11.57 7.80
C LEU A 28 3.05 -12.14 6.51
N ALA A 29 3.80 -12.14 5.41
CA ALA A 29 3.31 -12.64 4.13
C ALA A 29 3.07 -14.16 4.16
N SER A 30 1.83 -14.54 3.92
CA SER A 30 1.40 -15.88 3.55
C SER A 30 0.23 -15.75 2.57
N GLU A 31 -0.05 -16.78 1.76
CA GLU A 31 -1.20 -16.74 0.86
C GLU A 31 -2.52 -16.48 1.61
N ALA A 32 -2.68 -17.11 2.77
CA ALA A 32 -3.83 -16.91 3.63
C ALA A 32 -3.94 -15.46 4.13
N ALA A 33 -2.84 -14.88 4.63
CA ALA A 33 -2.84 -13.49 5.12
C ALA A 33 -3.12 -12.49 3.99
N ILE A 34 -2.50 -12.68 2.81
CA ILE A 34 -2.72 -11.82 1.64
C ILE A 34 -4.18 -11.87 1.20
N ASN A 35 -4.75 -13.08 1.10
CA ASN A 35 -6.15 -13.24 0.70
C ASN A 35 -7.11 -12.69 1.76
N LEU A 36 -6.83 -12.87 3.05
CA LEU A 36 -7.64 -12.32 4.13
C LEU A 36 -7.69 -10.80 4.06
N VAL A 37 -6.52 -10.14 4.02
CA VAL A 37 -6.44 -8.68 3.96
C VAL A 37 -7.10 -8.15 2.68
N THR A 38 -6.90 -8.81 1.54
CA THR A 38 -7.57 -8.43 0.28
C THR A 38 -9.09 -8.56 0.39
N GLY A 39 -9.57 -9.69 0.93
CA GLY A 39 -10.99 -9.98 1.10
C GLY A 39 -11.68 -8.99 2.04
N THR A 40 -11.03 -8.60 3.13
CA THR A 40 -11.55 -7.56 4.03
C THR A 40 -11.71 -6.23 3.32
N ALA A 41 -10.74 -5.77 2.52
CA ALA A 41 -10.90 -4.52 1.77
C ALA A 41 -12.10 -4.55 0.79
N LEU A 42 -12.37 -5.72 0.19
CA LEU A 42 -13.51 -5.91 -0.70
C LEU A 42 -14.84 -5.93 0.06
N ALA A 43 -14.89 -6.60 1.20
CA ALA A 43 -16.10 -6.66 2.03
C ALA A 43 -16.46 -5.30 2.64
N GLU A 44 -15.44 -4.55 3.10
CA GLU A 44 -15.65 -3.30 3.83
C GLU A 44 -15.91 -2.10 2.92
N SER A 45 -15.25 -2.02 1.76
CA SER A 45 -15.30 -0.82 0.91
C SER A 45 -15.39 -1.10 -0.58
N HIS A 46 -15.52 -2.36 -0.99
CA HIS A 46 -15.37 -2.79 -2.38
C HIS A 46 -14.05 -2.32 -3.01
N ALA A 47 -12.98 -2.21 -2.21
CA ALA A 47 -11.70 -1.62 -2.61
C ALA A 47 -11.83 -0.23 -3.28
N ARG A 48 -12.80 0.58 -2.82
CA ARG A 48 -13.16 1.85 -3.46
C ARG A 48 -13.21 3.02 -2.50
N TYR A 49 -13.86 2.85 -1.35
CA TYR A 49 -14.12 3.96 -0.44
C TYR A 49 -12.99 4.10 0.57
N VAL A 50 -12.36 5.29 0.60
CA VAL A 50 -11.30 5.65 1.56
C VAL A 50 -11.86 6.40 2.77
N LYS A 51 -13.10 6.87 2.70
CA LYS A 51 -13.81 7.56 3.79
C LYS A 51 -15.28 7.17 3.76
N GLN A 52 -15.86 6.88 4.92
CA GLN A 52 -17.32 6.72 5.03
C GLN A 52 -18.05 8.07 5.06
N ILE A 53 -19.33 8.02 4.71
CA ILE A 53 -20.21 9.20 4.69
C ILE A 53 -20.71 9.54 6.10
N ASN A 54 -20.97 8.54 6.94
CA ASN A 54 -21.65 8.71 8.24
C ASN A 54 -20.83 8.25 9.46
N ASP A 55 -19.79 7.44 9.27
CA ASP A 55 -19.02 6.84 10.36
C ASP A 55 -17.53 7.25 10.28
N PRO A 56 -16.79 7.15 11.40
CA PRO A 56 -15.41 7.62 11.46
C PRO A 56 -14.40 6.67 10.78
N ALA A 57 -14.85 5.52 10.28
CA ALA A 57 -14.01 4.52 9.64
C ALA A 57 -13.27 5.06 8.39
N LEU A 58 -11.98 4.73 8.28
CA LEU A 58 -11.07 5.24 7.26
C LEU A 58 -10.37 4.13 6.47
N GLY A 59 -10.00 4.46 5.23
CA GLY A 59 -9.25 3.58 4.34
C GLY A 59 -10.08 2.44 3.75
N LEU A 60 -9.44 1.61 2.94
CA LEU A 60 -10.10 0.51 2.23
C LEU A 60 -10.63 -0.58 3.17
N TRP A 61 -10.04 -0.70 4.36
CA TRP A 61 -10.42 -1.65 5.40
C TRP A 61 -11.39 -1.06 6.44
N GLN A 62 -11.84 0.18 6.24
CA GLN A 62 -12.81 0.83 7.12
C GLN A 62 -12.44 0.75 8.60
N MET A 63 -11.17 1.03 8.90
CA MET A 63 -10.65 0.96 10.27
C MET A 63 -11.18 2.14 11.09
N GLU A 64 -11.83 1.85 12.22
CA GLU A 64 -12.28 2.88 13.15
C GLU A 64 -11.10 3.54 13.90
N PRO A 65 -11.12 4.86 14.16
CA PRO A 65 -10.03 5.54 14.85
C PRO A 65 -9.79 5.06 16.28
N ALA A 66 -10.85 4.67 17.00
CA ALA A 66 -10.73 4.13 18.35
C ALA A 66 -9.99 2.79 18.35
N THR A 67 -10.37 1.88 17.44
CA THR A 67 -9.71 0.60 17.22
C THR A 67 -8.27 0.76 16.76
N HIS A 68 -7.99 1.70 15.84
CA HIS A 68 -6.61 2.00 15.44
C HIS A 68 -5.77 2.46 16.64
N LYS A 69 -6.29 3.37 17.46
CA LYS A 69 -5.60 3.84 18.67
C LYS A 69 -5.32 2.70 19.66
N ASP A 70 -6.30 1.84 19.88
CA ASP A 70 -6.16 0.66 20.75
C ASP A 70 -5.06 -0.29 20.26
N ILE A 71 -5.02 -0.59 18.96
CA ILE A 71 -3.97 -1.41 18.34
C ILE A 71 -2.58 -0.81 18.61
N TRP A 72 -2.42 0.50 18.50
CA TRP A 72 -1.15 1.15 18.79
C TRP A 72 -0.75 1.06 20.27
N GLN A 73 -1.71 1.30 21.17
CA GLN A 73 -1.45 1.37 22.61
C GLN A 73 -1.28 -0.01 23.27
N ASN A 74 -2.03 -1.00 22.81
CA ASN A 74 -2.16 -2.29 23.50
C ASN A 74 -1.58 -3.48 22.73
N TYR A 75 -1.41 -3.39 21.41
CA TYR A 75 -0.80 -4.46 20.61
C TYR A 75 0.60 -4.11 20.13
N LEU A 76 0.77 -2.98 19.44
CA LEU A 76 2.04 -2.56 18.86
C LEU A 76 3.05 -2.07 19.91
N HIS A 77 2.57 -1.49 21.01
CA HIS A 77 3.43 -1.05 22.12
C HIS A 77 4.40 -2.14 22.61
N TYR A 78 3.96 -3.41 22.60
CA TYR A 78 4.76 -4.55 23.02
C TYR A 78 5.55 -5.23 21.88
N LYS A 79 5.59 -4.63 20.69
CA LYS A 79 6.21 -5.18 19.47
C LYS A 79 7.10 -4.14 18.77
N PRO A 80 8.22 -3.71 19.39
CA PRO A 80 9.08 -2.66 18.84
C PRO A 80 9.59 -2.96 17.43
N ASP A 81 9.93 -4.21 17.12
CA ASP A 81 10.36 -4.61 15.79
C ASP A 81 9.27 -4.41 14.72
N LEU A 82 8.02 -4.69 15.08
CA LEU A 82 6.88 -4.49 14.19
C LEU A 82 6.60 -2.98 13.98
N VAL A 83 6.73 -2.18 15.04
CA VAL A 83 6.61 -0.71 14.97
C VAL A 83 7.71 -0.13 14.07
N ALA A 84 8.94 -0.62 14.16
CA ALA A 84 10.03 -0.16 13.30
C ALA A 84 9.73 -0.43 11.81
N LYS A 85 9.26 -1.65 11.48
CA LYS A 85 8.85 -2.00 10.11
C LYS A 85 7.65 -1.19 9.62
N LEU A 86 6.66 -0.94 10.47
CA LEU A 86 5.50 -0.10 10.14
C LEU A 86 5.93 1.35 9.88
N THR A 87 6.78 1.91 10.73
CA THR A 87 7.33 3.27 10.58
C THR A 87 8.10 3.40 9.26
N PHE A 88 8.88 2.37 8.92
CA PHE A 88 9.59 2.29 7.64
C PHE A 88 8.64 2.29 6.42
N ILE A 89 7.49 1.59 6.51
CA ILE A 89 6.46 1.62 5.46
C ILE A 89 5.79 3.01 5.40
N MET A 90 5.42 3.59 6.55
CA MET A 90 4.67 4.85 6.63
C MET A 90 5.47 6.07 6.18
N ASN A 91 6.77 6.09 6.46
CA ASN A 91 7.65 7.20 6.05
C ASN A 91 7.95 7.18 4.54
N GLY A 92 7.44 6.18 3.82
CA GLY A 92 7.72 5.97 2.41
C GLY A 92 9.08 5.33 2.21
N GLN A 93 9.16 4.42 1.24
CA GLN A 93 10.43 4.10 0.63
C GLN A 93 10.75 5.24 -0.33
N GLU A 94 11.97 5.80 -0.29
CA GLU A 94 12.49 6.37 -1.52
C GLU A 94 12.39 5.25 -2.56
N ARG A 95 11.71 5.49 -3.69
CA ARG A 95 11.79 4.58 -4.82
C ARG A 95 13.27 4.57 -5.21
N GLY A 96 14.01 3.59 -4.72
CA GLY A 96 15.38 3.37 -5.15
C GLY A 96 15.41 3.42 -6.66
N GLU A 97 16.36 4.18 -7.22
CA GLU A 97 16.68 4.15 -8.64
C GLU A 97 16.58 2.71 -9.14
N PRO A 98 15.76 2.42 -10.17
CA PRO A 98 15.68 1.06 -10.67
C PRO A 98 17.07 0.71 -11.16
N THR A 99 17.73 -0.26 -10.53
CA THR A 99 18.95 -0.86 -11.06
C THR A 99 18.56 -1.67 -12.29
N TYR A 100 18.40 -0.98 -13.42
CA TYR A 100 18.16 -1.56 -14.74
C TYR A 100 19.39 -2.35 -15.16
N ALA A 101 19.41 -3.65 -14.88
CA ALA A 101 20.33 -4.57 -15.53
C ALA A 101 19.74 -5.98 -15.58
N GLN A 102 18.55 -6.15 -16.15
CA GLN A 102 18.17 -7.39 -16.83
C GLN A 102 17.32 -7.03 -18.05
N PRO A 103 17.83 -7.24 -19.28
CA PRO A 103 17.07 -6.98 -20.50
C PRO A 103 16.06 -8.11 -20.70
N GLY A 104 14.77 -7.78 -20.74
CA GLY A 104 13.75 -8.65 -21.31
C GLY A 104 12.70 -9.18 -20.34
N LEU A 105 11.85 -8.29 -19.84
CA LEU A 105 10.41 -8.54 -19.71
C LEU A 105 9.77 -7.19 -19.36
N TRP A 106 8.71 -6.81 -20.06
CA TRP A 106 7.94 -5.56 -19.91
C TRP A 106 8.51 -4.33 -20.64
N GLY A 107 8.12 -4.21 -21.91
CA GLY A 107 8.27 -2.99 -22.68
C GLY A 107 7.37 -1.88 -22.15
N CYS A 108 8.00 -0.80 -21.70
CA CYS A 108 7.54 0.59 -21.83
C CYS A 108 8.79 1.49 -21.65
N PRO A 109 9.24 2.26 -22.65
CA PRO A 109 10.37 3.15 -22.49
C PRO A 109 9.98 4.35 -21.63
N VAL A 110 10.61 4.49 -20.46
CA VAL A 110 10.49 5.69 -19.63
C VAL A 110 11.39 6.76 -20.25
N SER A 111 10.81 7.59 -21.13
CA SER A 111 11.38 8.90 -21.45
C SER A 111 10.65 9.93 -20.58
N TYR A 112 11.16 10.16 -19.37
CA TYR A 112 10.95 11.44 -18.70
C TYR A 112 12.22 12.26 -18.86
N PRO A 113 12.15 13.52 -19.29
CA PRO A 113 13.31 14.38 -19.34
C PRO A 113 13.83 14.58 -17.91
N LEU A 114 15.09 14.19 -17.69
CA LEU A 114 15.81 14.50 -16.47
C LEU A 114 15.80 16.01 -16.26
N PHE A 115 15.15 16.46 -15.19
CA PHE A 115 15.36 17.80 -14.66
C PHE A 115 16.80 17.84 -14.13
N THR A 116 17.76 18.18 -14.98
CA THR A 116 19.14 18.38 -14.56
C THR A 116 19.17 19.56 -13.61
N ARG A 117 19.31 19.29 -12.32
CA ARG A 117 19.70 20.29 -11.33
C ARG A 117 21.13 20.74 -11.70
N GLN A 118 21.25 21.83 -12.45
CA GLN A 118 22.54 22.50 -12.62
C GLN A 118 23.03 22.94 -11.24
N GLY A 119 24.10 22.31 -10.78
CA GLY A 119 24.86 22.77 -9.62
C GLY A 119 25.53 24.11 -9.92
N PRO A 120 25.91 24.88 -8.89
CA PRO A 120 26.45 26.22 -9.07
C PRO A 120 27.82 26.17 -9.76
N THR A 121 27.95 26.88 -10.87
CA THR A 121 29.25 27.14 -11.51
C THR A 121 30.07 28.07 -10.62
N SER A 122 31.33 27.67 -10.35
CA SER A 122 32.38 28.58 -9.88
C SER A 122 32.78 29.57 -10.97
#